data_AF-A0A3Q0J1R2-F1
#
_entry.id   AF-A0A3Q0J1R2-F1
#
_cell.length_a   1.000
_cell.length_b   1.000
_cell.length_c   1.000
_cell.angle_alpha   90.00
_cell.angle_beta   90.00
_cell.angle_gamma   90.00
#
_symmetry.space_group_name_H-M   'P 1'
#
loop_
_entity.id
_entity.type
_entity.pdbx_description
1 polymer ?
#
loop_
_entity_poly.entity_id
_entity_poly.type
_entity_poly.pdbx_seq_one_letter_code
_entity_poly.pdbx_strand_id
1 'polypeptide(L)'
;MVSCDGLKILSNIPLSVSLFQTSFGKSKNSKPMSHELRQIKELKTNYKKAGLDSINISLDTLKPDKYEFITRRKGWSRVLAGIDLAVQLGYDNLKVNVVVMKNFNDDEILDFVLLTRDRPIDVRFIEYMPFSGNQWNNTKIMPFSEMLTKIKEAHPDLLTLENAPNDTSKAYKVPEFKGQVGFITSMTEHFCGTCNRLRLMADGSLKVCLFGNTEISLR
;
A
#
# COMPACT_ATOMS: atom_id res chain seq x y z
N MET A 1 -0.17 26.86 -34.95
CA MET A 1 -1.23 26.32 -35.81
C MET A 1 -0.78 24.97 -36.36
N VAL A 2 -1.04 23.89 -35.62
CA VAL A 2 -1.12 22.51 -36.17
C VAL A 2 -2.09 21.76 -35.25
N SER A 3 -3.19 21.30 -35.85
CA SER A 3 -4.19 20.42 -35.24
C SER A 3 -3.58 19.10 -34.78
N CYS A 4 -4.03 18.61 -33.63
CA CYS A 4 -3.97 17.18 -33.31
C CYS A 4 -5.40 16.69 -33.06
N ASP A 5 -5.98 16.15 -34.13
CA ASP A 5 -7.21 15.38 -34.09
C ASP A 5 -6.98 14.04 -33.37
N GLY A 6 -7.94 13.73 -32.49
CA GLY A 6 -8.42 12.39 -32.12
C GLY A 6 -7.44 11.23 -32.00
N LEU A 7 -7.15 10.84 -30.75
CA LEU A 7 -7.01 9.42 -30.42
C LEU A 7 -7.48 9.15 -28.98
N LYS A 8 -8.67 8.56 -28.86
CA LYS A 8 -9.19 7.96 -27.63
C LYS A 8 -8.28 6.79 -27.26
N ILE A 9 -7.49 6.91 -26.19
CA ILE A 9 -6.78 5.76 -25.59
C ILE A 9 -6.98 5.78 -24.07
N LEU A 10 -7.93 4.92 -23.68
CA LEU A 10 -7.93 4.06 -22.49
C LEU A 10 -7.63 4.72 -21.13
N SER A 11 -8.73 5.12 -20.50
CA SER A 11 -8.95 4.98 -19.06
C SER A 11 -8.55 3.57 -18.59
N ASN A 12 -7.43 3.44 -17.87
CA ASN A 12 -7.19 2.40 -16.86
C ASN A 12 -5.77 2.54 -16.29
N ILE A 13 -5.63 3.36 -15.25
CA ILE A 13 -4.50 3.26 -14.32
C ILE A 13 -5.07 2.62 -13.06
N PRO A 14 -4.78 1.34 -12.75
CA PRO A 14 -5.23 0.74 -11.52
C PRO A 14 -4.40 1.32 -10.36
N LEU A 15 -5.05 2.13 -9.52
CA LEU A 15 -4.63 2.36 -8.14
C LEU A 15 -4.48 0.97 -7.49
N SER A 16 -3.27 0.61 -7.12
CA SER A 16 -2.88 -0.73 -6.71
C SER A 16 -3.50 -1.12 -5.36
N VAL A 17 -4.71 -1.69 -5.43
CA VAL A 17 -5.24 -2.60 -4.42
C VAL A 17 -4.56 -3.95 -4.65
N SER A 18 -3.45 -4.23 -3.96
CA SER A 18 -2.93 -5.60 -3.89
C SER A 18 -3.36 -6.23 -2.56
N LEU A 19 -4.67 -6.46 -2.44
CA LEU A 19 -5.16 -7.66 -1.79
C LEU A 19 -5.55 -8.61 -2.93
N PHE A 20 -5.05 -9.84 -2.90
CA PHE A 20 -5.40 -10.91 -3.85
C PHE A 20 -6.91 -10.88 -4.16
N GLN A 21 -7.28 -10.34 -5.33
CA GLN A 21 -8.60 -10.52 -5.92
C GLN A 21 -8.40 -11.24 -7.25
N THR A 22 -8.18 -12.55 -7.15
CA THR A 22 -8.32 -13.46 -8.28
C THR A 22 -9.76 -13.39 -8.78
N SER A 23 -9.96 -12.72 -9.91
CA SER A 23 -11.20 -12.76 -10.67
C SER A 23 -11.22 -14.08 -11.46
N PHE A 24 -11.73 -15.16 -10.86
CA PHE A 24 -12.13 -16.36 -11.61
C PHE A 24 -13.62 -16.30 -11.91
N GLY A 25 -13.96 -16.62 -13.17
CA GLY A 25 -15.29 -16.48 -13.75
C GLY A 25 -16.41 -17.08 -12.91
N LYS A 26 -17.59 -16.43 -12.98
CA LYS A 26 -18.83 -16.89 -12.35
C LYS A 26 -19.15 -18.32 -12.79
N SER A 27 -18.87 -19.30 -11.94
CA SER A 27 -19.61 -20.56 -11.96
C SER A 27 -20.96 -20.34 -11.29
N LYS A 28 -22.04 -20.53 -12.04
CA LYS A 28 -23.40 -20.50 -11.51
C LYS A 28 -23.57 -21.69 -10.57
N ASN A 29 -24.08 -21.45 -9.36
CA ASN A 29 -24.38 -22.40 -8.27
C ASN A 29 -23.29 -22.62 -7.22
N SER A 30 -23.19 -21.69 -6.26
CA SER A 30 -22.91 -22.05 -4.86
C SER A 30 -23.28 -20.90 -3.91
N LYS A 31 -23.92 -21.25 -2.79
CA LYS A 31 -24.44 -20.36 -1.73
C LYS A 31 -23.38 -19.34 -1.21
N PRO A 32 -23.78 -18.12 -0.79
CA PRO A 32 -22.86 -17.01 -0.55
C PRO A 32 -22.32 -16.97 0.89
N MET A 33 -21.75 -18.07 1.41
CA MET A 33 -21.22 -18.07 2.78
C MET A 33 -20.14 -19.12 3.10
N SER A 34 -19.24 -19.47 2.16
CA SER A 34 -18.18 -20.47 2.46
C SER A 34 -16.87 -20.39 1.66
N HIS A 35 -16.78 -19.56 0.63
CA HIS A 35 -15.60 -19.55 -0.26
C HIS A 35 -14.47 -18.61 0.19
N GLU A 36 -14.79 -17.58 0.96
CA GLU A 36 -13.84 -16.47 1.26
C GLU A 36 -13.01 -16.75 2.50
N LEU A 37 -13.59 -17.39 3.52
CA LEU A 37 -12.85 -17.97 4.65
C LEU A 37 -11.86 -19.05 4.19
N ARG A 38 -12.10 -19.68 3.02
CA ARG A 38 -11.24 -20.70 2.45
C ARG A 38 -9.92 -20.12 1.94
N GLN A 39 -9.94 -19.00 1.21
CA GLN A 39 -8.72 -18.29 0.75
C GLN A 39 -7.85 -17.83 1.92
N ILE A 40 -8.49 -17.36 2.98
CA ILE A 40 -7.85 -16.86 4.19
C ILE A 40 -7.22 -18.01 5.02
N LYS A 41 -7.85 -19.20 5.04
CA LYS A 41 -7.30 -20.41 5.70
C LYS A 41 -6.22 -21.11 4.86
N GLU A 42 -6.27 -20.98 3.53
CA GLU A 42 -5.26 -21.53 2.59
C GLU A 42 -3.89 -20.85 2.72
N LEU A 43 -3.83 -19.61 3.23
CA LEU A 43 -2.59 -18.88 3.54
C LEU A 43 -1.61 -19.71 4.39
N LYS A 44 -2.11 -20.39 5.44
CA LYS A 44 -1.25 -21.11 6.38
C LYS A 44 -0.58 -22.33 5.79
N THR A 45 -1.30 -23.13 4.99
CA THR A 45 -0.82 -24.50 4.68
C THR A 45 -0.12 -24.58 3.34
N ASN A 46 -0.55 -23.80 2.34
CA ASN A 46 0.03 -23.91 1.00
C ASN A 46 1.07 -22.83 0.75
N TYR A 47 0.79 -21.58 1.10
CA TYR A 47 1.68 -20.46 0.78
C TYR A 47 2.90 -20.38 1.70
N LYS A 48 2.73 -20.56 3.02
CA LYS A 48 3.88 -20.60 3.94
C LYS A 48 4.79 -21.80 3.64
N LYS A 49 4.23 -22.97 3.29
CA LYS A 49 5.00 -24.14 2.84
C LYS A 49 5.66 -23.91 1.48
N ALA A 50 5.06 -23.11 0.60
CA ALA A 50 5.65 -22.70 -0.67
C ALA A 50 6.72 -21.60 -0.53
N GLY A 51 7.05 -21.18 0.70
CA GLY A 51 8.11 -20.20 0.96
C GLY A 51 7.66 -18.73 0.97
N LEU A 52 6.34 -18.45 1.01
CA LEU A 52 5.86 -17.08 1.21
C LEU A 52 6.20 -16.61 2.63
N ASP A 53 7.04 -15.59 2.73
CA ASP A 53 7.60 -15.05 3.97
C ASP A 53 7.06 -13.65 4.33
N SER A 54 6.61 -12.89 3.32
CA SER A 54 6.25 -11.49 3.44
C SER A 54 4.90 -11.19 2.79
N ILE A 55 4.15 -10.29 3.42
CA ILE A 55 2.81 -9.89 2.97
C ILE A 55 2.74 -8.37 2.93
N ASN A 56 2.25 -7.82 1.82
CA ASN A 56 1.99 -6.39 1.66
C ASN A 56 0.49 -6.18 1.45
N ILE A 57 -0.14 -5.38 2.31
CA ILE A 57 -1.56 -5.06 2.26
C ILE A 57 -1.71 -3.56 2.02
N SER A 58 -2.44 -3.17 0.98
CA SER A 58 -2.84 -1.78 0.79
C SER A 58 -4.13 -1.50 1.57
N LEU A 59 -4.10 -0.54 2.50
CA LEU A 59 -5.26 -0.11 3.28
C LEU A 59 -5.16 1.40 3.57
N ASP A 60 -5.88 2.20 2.80
CA ASP A 60 -5.77 3.66 2.91
C ASP A 60 -6.58 4.28 4.08
N THR A 61 -7.44 3.51 4.76
CA THR A 61 -8.29 4.04 5.83
C THR A 61 -8.77 2.96 6.77
N LEU A 62 -8.90 3.31 8.05
CA LEU A 62 -9.50 2.50 9.11
C LEU A 62 -11.00 2.77 9.26
N LYS A 63 -11.58 3.68 8.47
CA LYS A 63 -13.02 3.98 8.47
C LYS A 63 -13.74 3.20 7.35
N PRO A 64 -14.78 2.39 7.66
CA PRO A 64 -15.49 1.59 6.66
C PRO A 64 -16.05 2.41 5.50
N ASP A 65 -16.65 3.57 5.78
CA ASP A 65 -17.29 4.40 4.76
C ASP A 65 -16.26 4.98 3.77
N LYS A 66 -15.12 5.45 4.29
CA LYS A 66 -14.01 5.94 3.46
C LYS A 66 -13.39 4.79 2.64
N TYR A 67 -13.34 3.59 3.20
CA TYR A 67 -12.84 2.40 2.49
C TYR A 67 -13.73 2.06 1.28
N GLU A 68 -15.05 2.02 1.48
CA GLU A 68 -16.00 1.75 0.39
C GLU A 68 -15.97 2.86 -0.66
N PHE A 69 -15.76 4.12 -0.24
CA PHE A 69 -15.59 5.25 -1.15
C PHE A 69 -14.37 5.08 -2.08
N ILE A 70 -13.20 4.71 -1.54
CA ILE A 70 -11.97 4.52 -2.31
C ILE A 70 -12.05 3.27 -3.18
N THR A 71 -12.37 2.12 -2.58
CA THR A 71 -12.30 0.82 -3.25
C THR A 71 -13.51 0.52 -4.14
N ARG A 72 -14.60 1.31 -4.00
CA ARG A 72 -15.90 1.10 -4.64
C ARG A 72 -16.52 -0.27 -4.32
N ARG A 73 -16.10 -0.91 -3.23
CA ARG A 73 -16.50 -2.26 -2.83
C ARG A 73 -16.59 -2.39 -1.31
N LYS A 74 -17.52 -3.21 -0.84
CA LYS A 74 -17.57 -3.64 0.55
C LYS A 74 -16.47 -4.66 0.82
N GLY A 75 -15.81 -4.55 1.97
CA GLY A 75 -14.73 -5.48 2.30
C GLY A 75 -13.82 -5.07 3.44
N TRP A 76 -14.00 -3.87 4.00
CA TRP A 76 -13.17 -3.33 5.08
C TRP A 76 -12.92 -4.32 6.23
N SER A 77 -13.99 -4.94 6.76
CA SER A 77 -13.89 -5.90 7.87
C SER A 77 -13.08 -7.15 7.50
N ARG A 78 -13.13 -7.57 6.24
CA ARG A 78 -12.35 -8.70 5.73
C ARG A 78 -10.86 -8.36 5.66
N VAL A 79 -10.51 -7.12 5.30
CA VAL A 79 -9.10 -6.69 5.24
C VAL A 79 -8.49 -6.68 6.64
N LEU A 80 -9.18 -6.10 7.62
CA LEU A 80 -8.71 -6.11 9.00
C LEU A 80 -8.61 -7.53 9.58
N ALA A 81 -9.61 -8.37 9.35
CA ALA A 81 -9.54 -9.78 9.75
C ALA A 81 -8.36 -10.52 9.07
N GLY A 82 -8.03 -10.15 7.83
CA GLY A 82 -6.87 -10.67 7.10
C GLY A 82 -5.54 -10.25 7.73
N ILE A 83 -5.43 -9.00 8.19
CA ILE A 83 -4.25 -8.50 8.93
C ILE A 83 -4.11 -9.28 10.24
N ASP A 84 -5.17 -9.36 11.04
CA ASP A 84 -5.15 -10.05 12.33
C ASP A 84 -4.81 -11.54 12.14
N LEU A 85 -5.35 -12.18 11.10
CA LEU A 85 -5.00 -13.56 10.82
C LEU A 85 -3.54 -13.71 10.40
N ALA A 86 -3.02 -12.85 9.51
CA ALA A 86 -1.63 -12.92 9.09
C ALA A 86 -0.67 -12.81 10.30
N VAL A 87 -1.00 -11.94 11.26
CA VAL A 87 -0.29 -11.86 12.56
C VAL A 87 -0.41 -13.17 13.34
N GLN A 88 -1.61 -13.72 13.48
CA GLN A 88 -1.84 -15.01 14.19
C GLN A 88 -1.12 -16.20 13.53
N LEU A 89 -0.92 -16.15 12.21
CA LEU A 89 -0.20 -17.16 11.44
C LEU A 89 1.33 -17.03 11.55
N GLY A 90 1.82 -16.02 12.27
CA GLY A 90 3.25 -15.76 12.48
C GLY A 90 3.95 -15.35 11.19
N TYR A 91 3.33 -14.46 10.41
CA TYR A 91 4.05 -13.72 9.36
C TYR A 91 4.77 -12.55 10.02
N ASP A 92 6.09 -12.65 10.13
CA ASP A 92 6.91 -11.63 10.81
C ASP A 92 7.11 -10.37 9.94
N ASN A 93 6.87 -10.47 8.62
CA ASN A 93 7.08 -9.41 7.66
C ASN A 93 5.76 -8.96 7.02
N LEU A 94 4.86 -8.43 7.85
CA LEU A 94 3.56 -7.89 7.43
C LEU A 94 3.61 -6.37 7.29
N LYS A 95 3.48 -5.89 6.06
CA LYS A 95 3.50 -4.46 5.70
C LYS A 95 2.10 -3.97 5.35
N VAL A 96 1.70 -2.84 5.91
CA VAL A 96 0.44 -2.15 5.58
C VAL A 96 0.77 -0.82 4.93
N ASN A 97 0.50 -0.68 3.63
CA ASN A 97 0.74 0.54 2.88
C ASN A 97 -0.50 1.43 2.92
N VAL A 98 -0.32 2.70 3.26
CA VAL A 98 -1.36 3.71 3.40
C VAL A 98 -0.98 4.93 2.57
N VAL A 99 -1.74 5.25 1.53
CA VAL A 99 -1.55 6.53 0.80
C VAL A 99 -2.24 7.64 1.57
N VAL A 100 -1.48 8.59 2.09
CA VAL A 100 -2.02 9.69 2.90
C VAL A 100 -2.41 10.86 2.00
N MET A 101 -3.67 11.26 2.12
CA MET A 101 -4.32 12.33 1.39
C MET A 101 -4.84 13.38 2.37
N LYS A 102 -4.38 14.62 2.21
CA LYS A 102 -4.81 15.77 2.99
C LYS A 102 -6.31 16.03 2.81
N ASN A 103 -7.00 16.35 3.90
CA ASN A 103 -8.46 16.53 4.00
C ASN A 103 -9.26 15.27 3.63
N PHE A 104 -8.68 14.08 3.78
CA PHE A 104 -9.39 12.83 3.49
C PHE A 104 -9.12 11.75 4.53
N ASN A 105 -7.87 11.35 4.75
CA ASN A 105 -7.48 10.33 5.74
C ASN A 105 -6.29 10.76 6.61
N ASP A 106 -5.86 12.02 6.49
CA ASP A 106 -4.81 12.61 7.33
C ASP A 106 -5.21 12.67 8.81
N ASP A 107 -6.50 12.67 9.11
CA ASP A 107 -7.04 12.52 10.47
C ASP A 107 -6.71 11.17 11.10
N GLU A 108 -6.50 10.12 10.30
CA GLU A 108 -6.33 8.73 10.76
C GLU A 108 -4.86 8.33 10.98
N ILE A 109 -3.90 9.24 10.76
CA ILE A 109 -2.46 8.94 10.90
C ILE A 109 -2.15 8.35 12.27
N LEU A 110 -2.65 8.96 13.35
CA LEU A 110 -2.43 8.48 14.72
C LEU A 110 -3.12 7.13 14.97
N ASP A 111 -4.31 6.92 14.40
CA ASP A 111 -5.02 5.64 14.50
C ASP A 111 -4.19 4.50 13.87
N PHE A 112 -3.54 4.78 12.75
CA PHE A 112 -2.61 3.85 12.10
C PHE A 112 -1.33 3.61 12.93
N VAL A 113 -0.79 4.63 13.61
CA VAL A 113 0.32 4.43 14.57
C VAL A 113 -0.13 3.52 15.71
N LEU A 114 -1.31 3.77 16.29
CA LEU A 114 -1.88 2.94 17.36
C LEU A 114 -2.15 1.50 16.93
N LEU A 115 -2.43 1.25 15.64
CA LEU A 115 -2.58 -0.10 15.09
C LEU A 115 -1.33 -0.95 15.32
N THR A 116 -0.14 -0.31 15.34
CA THR A 116 1.16 -0.96 15.54
C THR A 116 1.52 -1.23 17.01
N ARG A 117 0.71 -0.74 17.96
CA ARG A 117 0.94 -0.94 19.40
C ARG A 117 0.96 -2.42 19.76
N ASP A 118 -0.14 -3.10 19.45
CA ASP A 118 -0.39 -4.48 19.87
C ASP A 118 -0.02 -5.51 18.78
N ARG A 119 0.27 -5.04 17.55
CA ARG A 119 0.52 -5.88 16.37
C ARG A 119 1.94 -5.66 15.83
N PRO A 120 2.71 -6.73 15.55
CA PRO A 120 4.03 -6.64 14.93
C PRO A 120 3.90 -6.38 13.41
N ILE A 121 3.41 -5.19 13.05
CA ILE A 121 3.20 -4.78 11.66
C ILE A 121 4.04 -3.55 11.32
N ASP A 122 4.42 -3.43 10.06
CA ASP A 122 5.12 -2.26 9.50
C ASP A 122 4.12 -1.41 8.70
N VAL A 123 3.63 -0.32 9.30
CA VAL A 123 2.69 0.60 8.64
C VAL A 123 3.47 1.65 7.86
N ARG A 124 3.29 1.69 6.55
CA ARG A 124 4.02 2.57 5.63
C ARG A 124 3.12 3.67 5.11
N PHE A 125 3.36 4.88 5.56
CA PHE A 125 2.73 6.08 5.03
C PHE A 125 3.42 6.47 3.71
N ILE A 126 2.62 6.58 2.66
CA ILE A 126 3.07 6.95 1.32
C ILE A 126 2.50 8.33 1.02
N GLU A 127 3.36 9.26 0.63
CA GLU A 127 2.90 10.57 0.18
C GLU A 127 2.04 10.44 -1.08
N TYR A 128 0.91 11.13 -1.09
CA TYR A 128 0.09 11.20 -2.30
C TYR A 128 0.90 11.80 -3.46
N MET A 129 1.06 11.02 -4.53
CA MET A 129 1.71 11.47 -5.75
C MET A 129 0.67 11.95 -6.77
N PRO A 130 0.67 13.24 -7.17
CA PRO A 130 -0.14 13.71 -8.27
C PRO A 130 0.37 13.11 -9.59
N PHE A 131 -0.54 12.59 -10.41
CA PHE A 131 -0.25 12.14 -11.78
C PHE A 131 -1.40 12.53 -12.70
N SER A 132 -1.18 12.50 -14.02
CA SER A 132 -2.17 12.94 -15.03
C SER A 132 -3.54 12.27 -14.87
N GLY A 133 -3.57 11.01 -14.44
CA GLY A 133 -4.80 10.25 -14.16
C GLY A 133 -5.56 10.63 -12.88
N ASN A 134 -5.01 11.49 -12.01
CA ASN A 134 -5.68 11.97 -10.80
C ASN A 134 -5.90 13.50 -10.76
N GLN A 135 -5.89 14.13 -11.94
CA GLN A 135 -6.08 15.58 -12.14
C GLN A 135 -5.02 16.46 -11.46
N TRP A 136 -3.84 15.91 -11.16
CA TRP A 136 -2.71 16.64 -10.59
C TRP A 136 -3.11 17.55 -9.40
N ASN A 137 -3.73 16.96 -8.38
CA ASN A 137 -4.22 17.72 -7.25
C ASN A 137 -3.16 17.84 -6.14
N ASN A 138 -2.33 18.89 -6.22
CA ASN A 138 -1.30 19.19 -5.21
C ASN A 138 -1.88 19.52 -3.82
N THR A 139 -3.15 19.96 -3.73
CA THR A 139 -3.76 20.31 -2.43
C THR A 139 -3.99 19.11 -1.53
N LYS A 140 -3.93 17.89 -2.10
CA LYS A 140 -4.07 16.62 -1.38
C LYS A 140 -2.75 16.06 -0.86
N ILE A 141 -1.62 16.67 -1.20
CA ILE A 141 -0.31 16.21 -0.73
C ILE A 141 -0.20 16.52 0.76
N MET A 142 0.14 15.49 1.55
CA MET A 142 0.58 15.66 2.92
C MET A 142 2.08 15.36 3.00
N PRO A 143 2.93 16.38 3.21
CA PRO A 143 4.37 16.20 3.34
C PRO A 143 4.75 15.28 4.49
N PHE A 144 5.85 14.54 4.33
CA PHE A 144 6.47 13.74 5.39
C PHE A 144 6.74 14.53 6.66
N SER A 145 7.22 15.77 6.56
CA SER A 145 7.47 16.62 7.73
C SER A 145 6.18 16.91 8.51
N GLU A 146 5.05 17.14 7.83
CA GLU A 146 3.74 17.33 8.48
C GLU A 146 3.28 16.04 9.18
N MET A 147 3.41 14.88 8.51
CA MET A 147 3.06 13.59 9.11
C MET A 147 3.92 13.26 10.33
N LEU A 148 5.23 13.50 10.24
CA LEU A 148 6.18 13.24 11.32
C LEU A 148 5.92 14.16 12.52
N THR A 149 5.68 15.45 12.29
CA THR A 149 5.36 16.41 13.36
C THR A 149 4.10 15.97 14.10
N LYS A 150 3.03 15.62 13.38
CA LYS A 150 1.78 15.16 13.97
C LYS A 150 1.97 13.92 14.85
N ILE A 151 2.82 12.98 14.43
CA ILE A 151 3.13 11.78 15.23
C ILE A 151 3.98 12.13 16.44
N LYS A 152 4.99 13.00 16.29
CA LYS A 152 5.85 13.44 17.40
C LYS A 152 5.11 14.26 18.46
N GLU A 153 4.09 15.01 18.09
CA GLU A 153 3.23 15.73 19.05
C GLU A 153 2.49 14.76 19.97
N ALA A 154 2.04 13.60 19.45
CA ALA A 154 1.37 12.57 20.23
C ALA A 154 2.35 11.58 20.90
N HIS A 155 3.49 11.32 20.28
CA HIS A 155 4.53 10.39 20.71
C HIS A 155 5.92 11.07 20.66
N PRO A 156 6.27 11.89 21.66
CA PRO A 156 7.53 12.65 21.66
C PRO A 156 8.79 11.77 21.70
N ASP A 157 8.64 10.53 22.12
CA ASP A 157 9.66 9.49 22.28
C ASP A 157 9.89 8.66 21.00
N LEU A 158 9.27 9.03 19.87
CA LEU A 158 9.44 8.37 18.58
C LEU A 158 10.92 8.26 18.17
N LEU A 159 11.41 7.04 18.01
CA LEU A 159 12.80 6.74 17.65
C LEU A 159 12.94 6.52 16.14
N THR A 160 14.07 6.95 15.58
CA THR A 160 14.45 6.63 14.20
C THR A 160 15.13 5.27 14.15
N LEU A 161 14.79 4.43 13.18
CA LEU A 161 15.48 3.16 12.93
C LEU A 161 16.49 3.32 11.79
N GLU A 162 17.56 2.52 11.82
CA GLU A 162 18.52 2.46 10.73
C GLU A 162 17.88 1.83 9.49
N ASN A 163 18.04 2.49 8.33
CA ASN A 163 17.56 2.00 7.05
C ASN A 163 18.71 1.40 6.26
N ALA A 164 18.44 0.36 5.46
CA ALA A 164 19.44 -0.18 4.54
C ALA A 164 19.75 0.82 3.40
N PRO A 165 20.90 0.70 2.70
CA PRO A 165 21.34 1.68 1.71
C PRO A 165 20.34 1.98 0.57
N ASN A 166 19.49 1.02 0.22
CA ASN A 166 18.50 1.13 -0.86
C ASN A 166 17.05 1.11 -0.35
N ASP A 167 16.84 1.29 0.95
CA ASP A 167 15.50 1.36 1.52
C ASP A 167 14.82 2.66 1.11
N THR A 168 13.59 2.53 0.62
CA THR A 168 12.80 3.69 0.17
C THR A 168 11.89 4.25 1.25
N SER A 169 11.81 3.56 2.39
CA SER A 169 11.04 4.00 3.55
C SER A 169 11.98 4.42 4.65
N LYS A 170 11.71 5.56 5.29
CA LYS A 170 12.36 5.95 6.54
C LYS A 170 11.62 5.30 7.70
N ALA A 171 12.23 4.35 8.39
CA ALA A 171 11.61 3.62 9.48
C ALA A 171 11.74 4.37 10.83
N TYR A 172 10.66 4.33 11.60
CA TYR A 172 10.53 4.90 12.94
C TYR A 172 9.77 3.92 13.84
N LYS A 173 10.00 4.02 15.15
CA LYS A 173 9.35 3.18 16.14
C LYS A 173 8.98 3.97 17.38
N VAL A 174 7.74 3.81 17.83
CA VAL A 174 7.32 4.27 19.15
C VAL A 174 7.82 3.23 20.16
N PRO A 175 8.51 3.64 21.24
CA PRO A 175 8.86 2.74 22.34
C PRO A 175 7.65 1.93 22.82
N GLU A 176 7.90 0.72 23.32
CA GLU A 176 6.87 -0.24 23.79
C GLU A 176 5.94 -0.83 22.71
N PHE A 177 5.84 -0.21 21.53
CA PHE A 177 5.01 -0.73 20.45
C PHE A 177 5.68 -1.95 19.80
N LYS A 178 4.88 -2.95 19.44
CA LYS A 178 5.40 -4.17 18.80
C LYS A 178 5.82 -3.92 17.36
N GLY A 179 5.03 -3.15 16.62
CA GLY A 179 5.28 -2.80 15.23
C GLY A 179 6.17 -1.57 15.06
N GLN A 180 6.16 -1.06 13.84
CA GLN A 180 6.92 0.14 13.44
C GLN A 180 6.15 0.90 12.36
N VAL A 181 6.57 2.14 12.11
CA VAL A 181 6.02 2.99 11.06
C VAL A 181 7.10 3.43 10.09
N GLY A 182 6.78 3.45 8.80
CA GLY A 182 7.68 3.85 7.74
C GLY A 182 7.09 5.00 6.93
N PHE A 183 7.94 5.86 6.40
CA PHE A 183 7.52 6.95 5.50
C PHE A 183 8.19 6.80 4.14
N ILE A 184 7.37 6.74 3.08
CA ILE A 184 7.81 6.74 1.69
C ILE A 184 7.61 8.15 1.13
N THR A 185 8.70 8.89 1.04
CA THR A 185 8.77 10.30 0.61
C THR A 185 8.82 10.43 -0.91
N SER A 186 7.77 10.02 -1.61
CA SER A 186 7.78 10.04 -3.08
C SER A 186 7.88 11.44 -3.69
N MET A 187 7.42 12.49 -2.97
CA MET A 187 7.35 13.86 -3.49
C MET A 187 8.33 14.82 -2.80
N THR A 188 8.49 14.73 -1.48
CA THR A 188 9.27 15.71 -0.72
C THR A 188 10.77 15.40 -0.70
N GLU A 189 11.13 14.13 -0.57
CA GLU A 189 12.52 13.68 -0.48
C GLU A 189 12.72 12.43 -1.34
N HIS A 190 13.00 12.65 -2.64
CA HIS A 190 13.10 11.57 -3.62
C HIS A 190 14.24 10.57 -3.32
N PHE A 191 13.98 9.28 -3.57
CA PHE A 191 14.94 8.18 -3.39
C PHE A 191 15.46 7.61 -4.72
N CYS A 192 15.28 8.32 -5.84
CA CYS A 192 15.68 7.82 -7.16
C CYS A 192 17.19 7.55 -7.29
N GLY A 193 18.03 8.29 -6.55
CA GLY A 193 19.49 8.13 -6.58
C GLY A 193 20.02 6.81 -6.03
N THR A 194 19.25 6.13 -5.17
CA THR A 194 19.57 4.81 -4.61
C THR A 194 18.62 3.71 -5.10
N CYS A 195 17.76 4.02 -6.07
CA CYS A 195 16.77 3.08 -6.58
C CYS A 195 17.45 1.94 -7.37
N ASN A 196 17.23 0.70 -6.92
CA ASN A 196 17.75 -0.52 -7.54
C ASN A 196 16.64 -1.42 -8.12
N ARG A 197 15.46 -0.86 -8.41
CA ARG A 197 14.27 -1.63 -8.81
C ARG A 197 14.14 -1.75 -10.32
N LEU A 198 13.85 -2.98 -10.75
CA LEU A 198 13.52 -3.34 -12.12
C LEU A 198 12.13 -3.98 -12.13
N ARG A 199 11.32 -3.68 -13.15
CA ARG A 199 9.97 -4.24 -13.27
C ARG A 199 9.84 -5.02 -14.57
N LEU A 200 9.48 -6.29 -14.46
CA LEU A 200 9.01 -7.10 -15.58
C LEU A 200 7.49 -6.99 -15.65
N MET A 201 6.98 -6.57 -16.80
CA MET A 201 5.56 -6.43 -17.07
C MET A 201 4.98 -7.77 -17.57
N ALA A 202 3.65 -7.90 -17.46
CA ALA A 202 2.95 -9.14 -17.83
C ALA A 202 3.05 -9.48 -19.33
N ASP A 203 3.32 -8.49 -20.17
CA ASP A 203 3.57 -8.66 -21.60
C ASP A 203 5.01 -9.09 -21.91
N GLY A 204 5.89 -9.20 -20.91
CA GLY A 204 7.30 -9.55 -21.09
C GLY A 204 8.22 -8.35 -21.38
N SER A 205 7.73 -7.12 -21.24
CA SER A 205 8.55 -5.92 -21.33
C SER A 205 9.22 -5.56 -19.99
N LEU A 206 10.38 -4.94 -20.07
CA LEU A 206 11.18 -4.50 -18.94
C LEU A 206 11.10 -2.99 -18.76
N LYS A 207 10.80 -2.54 -17.53
CA LYS A 207 10.86 -1.13 -17.14
C LYS A 207 11.89 -0.91 -16.04
N VAL A 208 12.75 0.08 -16.27
CA VAL A 208 13.75 0.55 -15.29
C VAL A 208 13.22 1.62 -14.35
N CYS A 209 12.10 2.25 -14.70
CA CYS A 209 11.45 3.27 -13.87
C CYS A 209 9.93 3.10 -13.93
N LEU A 210 9.27 3.30 -12.80
CA LEU A 210 7.80 3.20 -12.68
C LEU A 210 7.07 4.19 -13.60
N PHE A 211 7.63 5.39 -13.78
CA PHE A 211 7.07 6.48 -14.60
C PHE A 211 7.86 6.73 -15.89
N GLY A 212 8.87 5.91 -16.18
CA GLY A 212 9.63 6.01 -17.42
C GLY A 212 8.78 5.57 -18.61
N ASN A 213 8.89 6.30 -19.72
CA ASN A 213 8.27 5.88 -20.99
C ASN A 213 9.05 4.78 -21.69
N THR A 214 10.32 4.57 -21.33
CA THR A 214 11.19 3.57 -21.94
C THR A 214 10.84 2.18 -21.43
N GLU A 215 10.56 1.29 -22.37
CA GLU A 215 10.29 -0.12 -22.15
C GLU A 215 11.18 -0.94 -23.10
N ILE A 216 11.75 -2.02 -22.60
CA ILE A 216 12.61 -2.91 -23.41
C ILE A 216 11.90 -4.24 -23.54
N SER A 217 11.57 -4.66 -24.76
CA SER A 217 11.02 -6.01 -25.00
C SER A 217 12.08 -7.06 -24.70
N LEU A 218 11.69 -8.12 -23.98
CA LEU A 218 12.50 -9.34 -23.82
C LEU A 218 12.10 -10.46 -24.79
N ARG A 219 11.14 -10.19 -25.68
CA ARG A 219 10.81 -11.04 -26.84
C ARG A 219 11.59 -10.61 -28.07
#